data_AF-A0A6G8PXL8-F1
#
_entry.id   AF-A0A6G8PXL8-F1
#
_cell.length_a   1.000
_cell.length_b   1.000
_cell.length_c   1.000
_cell.angle_alpha   90.00
_cell.angle_beta   90.00
_cell.angle_gamma   90.00
#
_symmetry.space_group_name_H-M   'P 1'
#
loop_
_entity.id
_entity.type
_entity.pdbx_description
1 polymer ?
#
loop_
_entity_poly.entity_id
_entity_poly.type
_entity_poly.pdbx_seq_one_letter_code
_entity_poly.pdbx_strand_id
1 'polypeptide(L)'
;MEVLTLDCGTGGTLPVFSHAEEAEIFLHLGQADDEWRVTEIRNGGLIYVLCGPYACVKEVALDPLPEMVAQRTVGLVTLARDRFMDHLANARWRSRSSGPDQARPS
;
A
#
# COMPACT_ATOMS: atom_id res chain seq x y z
N MET A 1 -7.93 -13.47 -5.98
CA MET A 1 -6.71 -12.73 -6.34
C MET A 1 -5.74 -12.94 -5.21
N GLU A 2 -4.49 -13.25 -5.54
CA GLU A 2 -3.42 -13.37 -4.56
C GLU A 2 -2.64 -12.04 -4.55
N VAL A 3 -2.05 -11.69 -3.41
CA VAL A 3 -1.17 -10.52 -3.29
C VAL A 3 0.22 -10.98 -2.92
N LEU A 4 1.22 -10.34 -3.52
CA LEU A 4 2.60 -10.51 -3.14
C LEU A 4 2.74 -10.10 -1.66
N THR A 5 3.35 -10.96 -0.85
CA THR A 5 3.70 -10.62 0.53
C THR A 5 5.19 -10.84 0.75
N LEU A 6 5.81 -9.93 1.50
CA LEU A 6 7.19 -10.05 1.92
C LEU A 6 7.22 -10.88 3.21
N ASP A 7 8.03 -11.95 3.22
CA ASP A 7 8.18 -12.79 4.40
C ASP A 7 9.19 -12.14 5.37
N CYS A 8 8.68 -11.27 6.24
CA CYS A 8 9.47 -10.51 7.22
C CYS A 8 9.30 -11.02 8.66
N GLY A 9 8.83 -12.26 8.83
CA GLY A 9 8.86 -12.97 10.11
C GLY A 9 7.67 -12.73 11.06
N THR A 10 6.83 -11.72 10.85
CA THR A 10 5.70 -11.40 11.76
C THR A 10 4.30 -11.70 11.20
N GLY A 11 4.21 -12.12 9.94
CA GLY A 11 2.98 -12.43 9.23
C GLY A 11 2.75 -11.45 8.08
N GLY A 12 2.98 -11.95 6.86
CA GLY A 12 2.81 -11.30 5.55
C GLY A 12 2.77 -9.77 5.54
N THR A 13 3.86 -9.14 5.12
CA THR A 13 3.92 -7.70 4.88
C THR A 13 3.51 -7.40 3.43
N LEU A 14 2.50 -6.57 3.22
CA LEU A 14 2.06 -6.19 1.88
C LEU A 14 2.88 -4.99 1.37
N PRO A 15 3.62 -5.11 0.26
CA PRO A 15 4.24 -3.96 -0.37
C PRO A 15 3.16 -3.11 -1.06
N VAL A 16 3.13 -1.82 -0.75
CA VAL A 16 2.25 -0.83 -1.37
C VAL A 16 3.11 0.26 -1.97
N PHE A 17 2.89 0.52 -3.26
CA PHE A 17 3.63 1.49 -4.02
C PHE A 17 2.77 2.71 -4.31
N SER A 18 3.39 3.87 -4.24
CA SER A 18 2.78 5.17 -4.52
C SER A 18 2.56 5.36 -6.02
N HIS A 19 3.44 4.78 -6.86
CA HIS A 19 3.36 4.81 -8.31
C HIS A 19 3.45 3.39 -8.91
N ALA A 20 2.84 3.20 -10.08
CA ALA A 20 2.89 1.91 -10.78
C ALA A 20 4.31 1.56 -11.23
N GLU A 21 5.07 2.58 -11.66
CA GLU A 21 6.45 2.44 -12.12
C GLU A 21 7.37 1.88 -11.03
N GLU A 22 7.17 2.28 -9.78
CA GLU A 22 7.93 1.76 -8.63
C GLU A 22 7.64 0.28 -8.39
N ALA A 23 6.37 -0.13 -8.49
CA ALA A 23 5.96 -1.51 -8.37
C ALA A 23 6.53 -2.39 -9.50
N GLU A 24 6.54 -1.87 -10.73
CA GLU A 24 7.12 -2.58 -11.88
C GLU A 24 8.63 -2.75 -11.74
N ILE A 25 9.34 -1.70 -11.34
CA ILE A 25 10.78 -1.75 -11.06
C ILE A 25 11.07 -2.75 -9.95
N PHE A 26 10.26 -2.74 -8.89
CA PHE A 26 10.39 -3.68 -7.77
C PHE A 26 10.25 -5.14 -8.23
N LEU A 27 9.26 -5.45 -9.06
CA LEU A 27 9.09 -6.81 -9.60
C LEU A 27 10.26 -7.21 -10.50
N HIS A 28 10.69 -6.30 -11.39
CA HIS A 28 11.77 -6.55 -12.33
C HIS A 28 13.12 -6.80 -11.64
N LEU A 29 13.44 -6.00 -10.62
CA LEU A 29 14.71 -6.07 -9.90
C LEU A 29 14.68 -7.09 -8.75
N GLY A 30 13.53 -7.32 -8.14
CA GLY A 30 13.35 -8.26 -7.03
C GLY A 30 13.38 -9.73 -7.41
N GLN A 31 13.53 -10.04 -8.71
CA GLN A 31 13.42 -11.40 -9.26
C GLN A 31 12.13 -12.09 -8.81
N ALA A 32 11.04 -11.33 -8.68
CA ALA A 32 9.73 -11.93 -8.44
C ALA A 32 9.38 -12.77 -9.66
N ASP A 33 8.76 -13.94 -9.45
CA ASP A 33 8.33 -14.81 -10.55
C ASP A 33 7.52 -14.00 -11.57
N ASP A 34 7.70 -14.29 -12.86
CA ASP A 34 7.05 -13.61 -14.00
C ASP A 34 5.50 -13.67 -13.96
N GLU A 35 4.93 -14.35 -12.97
CA GLU A 35 3.49 -14.47 -12.72
C GLU A 35 2.89 -13.27 -11.99
N TRP A 36 3.69 -12.46 -11.29
CA TRP A 36 3.19 -11.30 -10.56
C TRP A 36 2.95 -10.10 -11.47
N ARG A 37 1.85 -9.38 -11.21
CA ARG A 37 1.45 -8.20 -11.98
C ARG A 37 1.06 -7.05 -11.08
N VAL A 38 1.41 -5.84 -11.51
CA VAL A 38 1.00 -4.61 -10.85
C VAL A 38 -0.49 -4.36 -11.09
N THR A 39 -1.21 -4.02 -10.03
CA THR A 39 -2.62 -3.61 -10.10
C THR A 39 -2.76 -2.26 -9.42
N GLU A 40 -3.16 -1.23 -10.18
CA GLU A 40 -3.44 0.09 -9.61
C GLU A 40 -4.79 0.06 -8.87
N ILE A 41 -4.77 0.49 -7.61
CA ILE A 41 -5.97 0.58 -6.77
C ILE A 41 -6.08 1.99 -6.22
N ARG A 42 -7.21 2.65 -6.45
CA ARG A 42 -7.50 3.96 -5.85
C ARG A 42 -7.52 3.85 -4.33
N ASN A 43 -7.14 4.93 -3.62
CA ASN A 43 -7.08 4.97 -2.14
C ASN A 43 -8.30 4.38 -1.42
N GLY A 44 -9.52 4.60 -1.96
CA GLY A 44 -10.75 4.03 -1.39
C GLY A 44 -10.90 2.51 -1.60
N GLY A 45 -10.39 1.98 -2.72
CA GLY A 45 -10.35 0.54 -2.99
C GLY A 45 -9.32 -0.17 -2.12
N LEU A 46 -8.20 0.49 -1.80
CA LEU A 46 -7.14 -0.10 -0.97
C LEU A 46 -7.63 -0.38 0.47
N ILE A 47 -8.43 0.52 1.04
CA ILE A 47 -9.09 0.27 2.34
C ILE A 47 -10.00 -0.95 2.27
N TYR A 48 -10.84 -1.06 1.23
CA TYR A 48 -11.76 -2.19 1.07
C TYR A 48 -11.01 -3.53 0.96
N VAL A 49 -9.91 -3.51 0.22
CA VAL A 49 -9.03 -4.66 -0.01
C VAL A 49 -8.35 -5.12 1.27
N LEU A 50 -7.87 -4.19 2.11
CA LEU A 50 -7.24 -4.48 3.41
C LEU A 50 -8.23 -4.87 4.51
N CYS A 51 -9.48 -4.41 4.43
CA CYS A 51 -10.54 -4.80 5.37
C CYS A 51 -11.21 -6.12 5.00
N GLY A 52 -11.18 -6.52 3.72
CA GLY A 52 -11.85 -7.71 3.22
C GLY A 52 -10.87 -8.86 2.92
N PRO A 53 -10.56 -9.10 1.64
CA PRO A 53 -9.83 -10.28 1.19
C PRO A 53 -8.43 -10.43 1.82
N TYR A 54 -7.80 -9.33 2.23
CA TYR A 54 -6.46 -9.34 2.85
C TYR A 54 -6.47 -8.85 4.29
N ALA A 55 -7.54 -9.12 5.03
CA ALA A 55 -7.62 -8.84 6.46
C ALA A 55 -6.59 -9.59 7.32
N CYS A 56 -5.93 -10.62 6.77
CA CYS A 56 -4.83 -11.35 7.41
C CYS A 56 -3.48 -10.62 7.37
N VAL A 57 -3.33 -9.61 6.49
CA VAL A 57 -2.12 -8.77 6.41
C VAL A 57 -2.01 -7.96 7.69
N LYS A 58 -0.86 -8.04 8.36
CA LYS A 58 -0.60 -7.29 9.60
C LYS A 58 0.10 -5.98 9.35
N GLU A 59 0.93 -5.94 8.31
CA GLU A 59 1.87 -4.86 8.05
C GLU A 59 1.87 -4.49 6.57
N VAL A 60 2.17 -3.21 6.30
CA VAL A 60 2.28 -2.63 4.97
C VAL A 60 3.64 -1.98 4.85
N ALA A 61 4.41 -2.34 3.82
CA ALA A 61 5.65 -1.67 3.48
C ALA A 61 5.39 -0.63 2.38
N LEU A 62 5.76 0.63 2.63
CA LEU A 62 5.59 1.73 1.68
C LEU A 62 6.81 1.87 0.78
N ASP A 63 6.59 1.80 -0.52
CA ASP A 63 7.62 1.98 -1.56
C ASP A 63 8.93 1.21 -1.26
N PRO A 64 8.85 -0.09 -0.89
CA PRO A 64 10.06 -0.83 -0.54
C PRO A 64 10.94 -1.00 -1.77
N LEU A 65 12.26 -0.83 -1.58
CA LEU A 65 13.23 -1.17 -2.61
C LEU A 65 13.61 -2.66 -2.51
N PRO A 66 13.94 -3.33 -3.63
CA PRO A 66 14.41 -4.71 -3.64
C PRO A 66 15.60 -4.93 -2.69
N GLU A 67 16.52 -3.97 -2.63
CA GLU A 67 17.70 -4.02 -1.76
C GLU A 67 17.30 -4.05 -0.28
N MET A 68 16.20 -3.40 0.11
CA MET A 68 15.73 -3.42 1.49
C MET A 68 15.18 -4.78 1.89
N VAL A 69 14.59 -5.50 0.93
CA VAL A 69 14.15 -6.89 1.13
C VAL A 69 15.37 -7.80 1.26
N ALA A 70 16.33 -7.67 0.34
CA ALA A 70 17.56 -8.47 0.34
C ALA A 70 18.40 -8.25 1.61
N GLN A 71 18.47 -7.02 2.10
CA GLN A 71 19.23 -6.64 3.30
C GLN A 71 18.42 -6.79 4.60
N ARG A 72 17.16 -7.23 4.54
CA ARG A 72 16.24 -7.35 5.70
C ARG A 72 16.04 -6.03 6.46
N THR A 73 16.01 -4.91 5.74
CA THR A 73 15.81 -3.55 6.27
C THR A 73 14.43 -2.97 5.92
N VAL A 74 13.54 -3.75 5.29
CA VAL A 74 12.18 -3.30 4.92
C VAL A 74 11.35 -2.81 6.13
N GLY A 75 11.67 -3.26 7.34
CA GLY A 75 11.07 -2.77 8.58
C GLY A 75 11.16 -1.24 8.77
N LEU A 76 12.12 -0.56 8.11
CA LEU A 76 12.26 0.90 8.14
C LEU A 76 11.13 1.65 7.42
N VAL A 77 10.50 1.02 6.45
CA VAL A 77 9.37 1.58 5.67
C VAL A 77 8.07 0.80 5.92
N THR A 78 8.05 -0.01 6.97
CA THR A 78 6.90 -0.83 7.33
C THR A 78 6.05 -0.16 8.39
N LEU A 79 4.74 -0.19 8.19
CA LEU A 79 3.74 0.31 9.11
C LEU A 79 2.75 -0.79 9.45
N ALA A 80 2.24 -0.75 10.69
CA ALA A 80 1.09 -1.57 11.03
C ALA A 80 -0.12 -1.21 10.15
N ARG A 81 -0.89 -2.20 9.73
CA ARG A 81 -2.03 -2.02 8.82
C ARG A 81 -3.04 -0.98 9.34
N ASP A 82 -3.33 -1.00 10.63
CA ASP A 82 -4.26 -0.05 11.28
C ASP A 82 -3.78 1.40 11.12
N ARG A 83 -2.50 1.67 11.38
CA ARG A 83 -1.88 2.98 11.16
C ARG A 83 -1.94 3.40 9.69
N PHE A 84 -1.66 2.48 8.78
CA PHE A 84 -1.76 2.77 7.35
C PHE A 84 -3.20 3.13 6.92
N MET A 85 -4.20 2.40 7.42
CA MET A 85 -5.61 2.70 7.15
C MET A 85 -6.03 4.07 7.72
N ASP A 86 -5.56 4.43 8.91
CA ASP A 86 -5.81 5.76 9.50
C ASP A 86 -5.26 6.87 8.60
N HIS A 87 -4.05 6.70 8.06
CA HIS A 87 -3.46 7.66 7.12
C HIS A 87 -4.27 7.78 5.81
N LEU A 88 -4.70 6.65 5.24
CA LEU A 88 -5.55 6.64 4.04
C LEU A 88 -6.90 7.31 4.26
N ALA A 89 -7.54 7.03 5.40
CA ALA A 89 -8.81 7.63 5.77
C ALA A 89 -8.68 9.15 5.93
N ASN A 90 -7.63 9.61 6.61
CA ASN A 90 -7.34 11.04 6.79
C ASN A 90 -6.99 11.75 5.48
N ALA A 91 -6.22 11.10 4.59
CA ALA A 91 -5.94 11.63 3.27
C ALA A 91 -7.22 11.81 2.45
N ARG A 92 -8.12 10.82 2.48
CA ARG A 92 -9.44 10.90 1.85
C ARG A 92 -10.30 12.05 2.40
N TRP A 93 -10.26 12.29 3.72
CA TRP A 93 -10.95 13.43 4.32
C TRP A 93 -10.40 14.75 3.78
N ARG A 94 -9.07 14.93 3.73
CA ARG A 94 -8.43 16.13 3.18
C ARG A 94 -8.83 16.37 1.72
N SER A 95 -8.83 15.33 0.88
CA SER A 95 -9.26 15.42 -0.52
C SER A 95 -10.74 15.80 -0.68
N ARG A 96 -11.61 15.44 0.28
CA ARG A 96 -13.04 15.78 0.26
C ARG A 96 -13.34 17.17 0.80
N SER A 97 -12.59 17.63 1.79
CA SER A 97 -12.74 18.97 2.38
C SER A 97 -12.19 20.10 1.49
N SER A 98 -11.51 19.77 0.38
CA SER A 98 -11.05 20.74 -0.63
C SER A 98 -12.03 20.93 -1.82
N GLY A 99 -13.25 20.37 -1.75
CA GLY A 99 -14.35 20.70 -2.70
C GLY A 99 -15.01 22.04 -2.37
N PRO A 100 -15.58 22.76 -3.37
CA PRO A 100 -15.78 24.20 -3.30
C PRO A 100 -16.76 24.59 -2.21
N ASP A 101 -16.40 25.66 -1.51
CA ASP A 101 -17.25 26.44 -0.61
C ASP A 101 -18.59 26.74 -1.33
N GLN A 102 -19.64 25.99 -0.98
CA GLN A 102 -20.96 26.22 -1.52
C GLN A 102 -21.52 27.51 -0.91
N ALA A 103 -21.63 28.52 -1.78
CA ALA A 103 -22.58 29.62 -1.75
C ALA A 103 -23.30 29.87 -0.42
N ARG A 104 -22.90 30.94 0.27
CA ARG A 104 -23.77 31.57 1.27
C ARG A 104 -25.05 32.05 0.59
N PRO A 105 -26.26 31.69 1.07
CA PRO A 105 -27.48 32.28 0.59
C PRO A 105 -27.73 33.65 1.26
N SER A 106 -28.19 34.57 0.41
CA SER A 106 -28.93 35.82 0.64
C SER A 106 -28.26 36.94 1.45
#